data_AF-X1KZQ9-F1
#
_entry.id   AF-X1KZQ9-F1
#
_cell.length_a   1.000
_cell.length_b   1.000
_cell.length_c   1.000
_cell.angle_alpha   90.00
_cell.angle_beta   90.00
_cell.angle_gamma   90.00
#
_symmetry.space_group_name_H-M   'P 1'
#
loop_
_entity.id
_entity.type
_entity.pdbx_description
1 polymer ?
#
loop_
_entity_poly.entity_id
_entity_poly.type
_entity_poly.pdbx_seq_one_letter_code
_entity_poly.pdbx_strand_id
1 'polypeptide(L)' 'MNGLKAYQDAAVTTQSKGRLIILLYDGAIKFMRLAVRELEKGDYEAKGRYINKAIDIINELNAVLDTDAGGEIATNLRK' A
#
# COMPACT_ATOMS: atom_id res chain seq x y z
N MET A 1 19.91 28.93 -11.64
CA MET A 1 18.65 28.34 -12.15
C MET A 1 18.45 26.87 -11.75
N ASN A 2 18.92 26.42 -10.57
CA ASN A 2 18.82 25.00 -10.16
C ASN A 2 17.73 24.71 -9.11
N GLY A 3 17.26 25.71 -8.37
CA GLY A 3 16.25 25.52 -7.32
C GLY A 3 14.84 25.20 -7.85
N LEU A 4 14.43 25.83 -8.95
CA LEU A 4 13.11 25.59 -9.55
C LEU A 4 12.97 24.18 -10.13
N LYS A 5 14.05 23.67 -10.75
CA LYS A 5 14.09 22.31 -11.32
C LYS A 5 14.07 21.25 -10.23
N ALA A 6 14.87 21.41 -9.18
CA ALA A 6 14.85 20.52 -8.01
C ALA A 6 13.49 20.50 -7.30
N TYR A 7 12.81 21.65 -7.20
CA TYR A 7 11.47 21.73 -6.61
C TYR A 7 10.42 21.01 -7.49
N GLN A 8 10.48 21.19 -8.81
CA GLN A 8 9.61 20.49 -9.76
C GLN A 8 9.85 18.98 -9.73
N ASP A 9 11.10 18.53 -9.74
CA ASP A 9 11.47 17.12 -9.66
C ASP A 9 11.01 16.49 -8.33
N ALA A 10 11.16 17.21 -7.22
CA ALA A 10 10.65 16.79 -5.91
C ALA A 10 9.12 16.69 -5.89
N ALA A 11 8.40 17.67 -6.44
CA ALA A 11 6.94 17.65 -6.51
C ALA A 11 6.41 16.47 -7.34
N VAL A 12 7.02 16.20 -8.51
CA VAL A 12 6.66 15.06 -9.37
C VAL A 12 6.96 13.73 -8.68
N THR A 13 8.11 13.64 -8.00
CA THR A 13 8.51 12.43 -7.26
C THR A 13 7.58 12.15 -6.07
N THR A 14 7.13 13.19 -5.36
CA THR A 14 6.19 13.03 -4.24
C THR A 14 4.80 12.62 -4.73
N GLN A 15 4.32 13.21 -5.83
CA GLN A 15 3.06 12.80 -6.46
C GLN A 15 3.11 11.34 -6.96
N SER A 16 4.25 10.90 -7.53
CA SER A 16 4.40 9.53 -8.02
C SER A 16 4.42 8.50 -6.88
N LYS A 17 5.02 8.81 -5.74
CA LYS A 17 4.97 7.99 -4.52
C LYS A 17 3.55 7.84 -3.97
N GLY A 18 2.80 8.94 -3.87
CA GLY A 18 1.40 8.89 -3.42
C GLY A 18 0.53 8.02 -4.33
N ARG A 19 0.75 8.11 -5.65
CA ARG A 19 0.04 7.26 -6.61
C ARG A 19 0.38 5.77 -6.44
N LEU A 20 1.64 5.43 -6.16
CA LEU A 20 2.05 4.04 -5.92
C LEU A 20 1.37 3.47 -4.66
N ILE A 21 1.28 4.24 -3.59
CA ILE A 21 0.57 3.85 -2.35
C ILE A 21 -0.89 3.53 -2.65
N ILE A 22 -1.58 4.37 -3.41
CA ILE A 22 -2.98 4.13 -3.81
C ILE A 22 -3.11 2.82 -4.60
N LEU A 23 -2.22 2.57 -5.56
CA LEU A 23 -2.23 1.34 -6.36
C LEU A 23 -1.99 0.08 -5.51
N LEU A 24 -1.15 0.17 -4.48
CA LEU A 24 -0.94 -0.92 -3.52
C LEU A 24 -2.23 -1.20 -2.73
N TYR A 25 -2.88 -0.17 -2.18
CA TYR A 25 -4.17 -0.35 -1.50
C TYR A 25 -5.25 -0.93 -2.42
N ASP A 26 -5.34 -0.48 -3.67
CA ASP A 26 -6.26 -1.06 -4.66
C ASP A 26 -5.98 -2.56 -4.89
N GLY A 27 -4.70 -2.95 -4.93
CA GLY A 27 -4.26 -4.33 -5.02
C GLY A 27 -4.68 -5.17 -3.81
N ALA A 28 -4.46 -4.66 -2.59
CA ALA A 28 -4.86 -5.34 -1.36
C ALA A 28 -6.39 -5.53 -1.29
N ILE A 29 -7.17 -4.48 -1.60
CA ILE A 29 -8.64 -4.54 -1.64
C ILE A 29 -9.11 -5.57 -2.67
N LYS A 30 -8.49 -5.61 -3.85
CA LYS A 30 -8.79 -6.61 -4.89
C LYS A 30 -8.57 -8.03 -4.39
N PHE A 31 -7.46 -8.31 -3.72
CA PHE A 31 -7.20 -9.64 -3.17
C PHE A 31 -8.17 -10.01 -2.05
N MET A 32 -8.56 -9.07 -1.19
CA MET A 32 -9.58 -9.32 -0.18
C MET A 32 -10.95 -9.66 -0.80
N ARG A 33 -11.36 -8.96 -1.87
CA ARG A 33 -12.59 -9.30 -2.61
C ARG A 33 -12.54 -10.70 -3.22
N LEU A 34 -11.38 -11.11 -3.74
CA LEU A 34 -11.18 -12.47 -4.25
C LEU A 34 -11.23 -13.50 -3.11
N ALA A 35 -10.64 -13.21 -1.95
CA ALA A 35 -10.72 -14.09 -0.78
C ALA A 35 -12.16 -14.33 -0.32
N VAL A 36 -13.00 -13.29 -0.30
CA VAL A 36 -14.44 -13.41 0.01
C VAL A 36 -15.15 -14.29 -1.01
N ARG A 37 -14.89 -14.08 -2.31
CA ARG A 37 -15.49 -14.90 -3.38
C ARG A 37 -15.11 -16.38 -3.28
N GLU A 38 -13.86 -16.69 -2.98
CA GLU A 38 -13.43 -18.10 -2.84
C GLU A 38 -13.96 -18.73 -1.55
N LEU A 39 -14.13 -17.94 -0.48
CA LEU A 39 -14.82 -18.38 0.73
C LEU A 39 -16.26 -18.80 0.44
N GLU A 40 -17.02 -17.99 -0.32
CA GLU A 40 -18.41 -18.29 -0.71
C GLU A 40 -18.54 -19.58 -1.54
N LYS A 41 -17.49 -19.95 -2.28
CA LYS A 41 -17.41 -21.20 -3.05
C LYS A 41 -16.92 -22.40 -2.23
N GLY A 42 -16.50 -22.19 -0.99
CA GLY A 42 -15.89 -23.23 -0.15
C GLY A 42 -14.44 -23.58 -0.51
N ASP A 43 -13.76 -22.79 -1.35
CA ASP A 43 -12.34 -22.98 -1.68
C ASP A 43 -11.46 -22.26 -0.64
N TYR A 44 -11.25 -22.93 0.50
CA TYR A 44 -10.47 -22.39 1.61
C TYR A 44 -8.99 -22.20 1.29
N GLU A 45 -8.43 -23.02 0.40
CA GLU A 45 -7.04 -22.91 -0.01
C GLU A 45 -6.83 -21.63 -0.82
N ALA A 46 -7.67 -21.39 -1.83
CA ALA A 46 -7.62 -20.17 -2.63
C ALA A 46 -7.92 -18.92 -1.79
N LYS A 47 -8.89 -19.00 -0.87
CA LYS A 47 -9.15 -17.96 0.13
C LYS A 47 -7.89 -17.61 0.92
N GLY A 48 -7.16 -18.62 1.42
CA GLY A 48 -5.92 -18.42 2.17
C GLY A 48 -4.84 -17.75 1.34
N ARG A 49 -4.65 -18.20 0.09
CA ARG A 49 -3.68 -17.60 -0.84
C ARG A 49 -3.95 -16.12 -1.11
N TYR A 50 -5.21 -15.73 -1.28
CA TYR A 50 -5.55 -14.31 -1.50
C TYR A 50 -5.38 -13.44 -0.26
N ILE A 51 -5.66 -13.99 0.93
CA ILE A 51 -5.37 -13.28 2.19
C ILE A 51 -3.87 -13.03 2.34
N ASN A 52 -3.03 -14.03 2.10
CA ASN A 52 -1.58 -13.87 2.21
C ASN A 52 -1.07 -12.77 1.25
N LYS A 53 -1.56 -12.73 0.01
CA LYS A 53 -1.21 -11.66 -0.94
C LYS A 53 -1.62 -10.26 -0.47
N ALA A 54 -2.77 -10.14 0.20
CA ALA A 54 -3.18 -8.86 0.79
C ALA A 54 -2.25 -8.48 1.96
N ILE A 55 -1.91 -9.45 2.82
CA ILE A 55 -0.96 -9.26 3.93
C ILE A 55 0.41 -8.82 3.42
N ASP A 56 0.93 -9.44 2.36
CA ASP A 56 2.22 -9.07 1.77
C ASP A 56 2.25 -7.59 1.36
N ILE A 57 1.17 -7.09 0.75
CA ILE A 57 1.06 -5.66 0.38
C ILE A 57 1.03 -4.76 1.61
N ILE A 58 0.25 -5.12 2.65
CA ILE A 58 0.17 -4.33 3.88
C ILE A 58 1.52 -4.31 4.61
N ASN A 59 2.25 -5.43 4.62
CA ASN A 59 3.59 -5.51 5.20
C ASN A 59 4.58 -4.61 4.45
N GLU A 60 4.53 -4.58 3.11
CA GLU A 60 5.37 -3.69 2.32
C GLU A 60 5.05 -2.22 2.60
N LEU A 61 3.76 -1.86 2.64
CA LEU A 61 3.32 -0.51 3.00
C LEU A 61 3.80 -0.08 4.40
N ASN A 62 3.77 -1.00 5.37
CA ASN A 62 4.30 -0.77 6.71
C ASN A 62 5.83 -0.66 6.74
N ALA A 63 6.55 -1.42 5.91
CA ALA A 63 8.00 -1.42 5.85
C ALA A 63 8.57 -0.11 5.29
N VAL A 64 7.84 0.55 4.37
CA VAL A 64 8.26 1.83 3.76
C VAL A 64 7.81 3.06 4.56
N LEU A 65 7.11 2.87 5.68
CA LEU A 65 6.57 3.95 6.49
C LEU A 65 7.63 4.54 7.42
N ASP A 66 8.00 5.79 7.17
CA ASP A 66 8.93 6.54 8.03
C ASP A 66 8.17 7.14 9.23
N THR A 67 8.29 6.52 10.39
CA THR A 67 7.65 6.99 11.63
C THR A 67 8.33 8.21 12.24
N ASP A 68 9.61 8.45 11.91
CA ASP A 68 10.37 9.58 12.44
C ASP A 68 10.02 10.85 11.68
N ALA A 69 9.96 10.78 10.34
CA ALA A 69 9.52 11.90 9.50
C ALA A 69 7.99 12.08 9.48
N GLY A 70 7.23 10.99 9.59
CA GLY A 70 5.76 10.99 9.49
C GLY A 70 5.01 11.22 10.80
N GLY A 71 5.72 11.23 11.94
CA GLY A 71 5.18 11.56 13.26
C GLY A 71 3.92 10.75 13.63
N GLU A 72 2.88 11.44 14.09
CA GLU A 72 1.64 10.82 14.56
C GLU A 72 0.88 10.09 13.44
N ILE A 73 0.92 10.61 12.20
CA ILE A 73 0.20 10.02 11.06
C ILE A 73 0.79 8.66 10.71
N ALA A 74 2.11 8.58 10.56
CA ALA A 74 2.80 7.31 10.32
C ALA A 74 2.62 6.35 11.50
N THR A 75 2.67 6.86 12.73
CA THR A 75 2.42 6.02 13.92
C THR A 75 1.01 5.42 13.93
N ASN A 76 0.00 6.17 13.49
CA ASN A 76 -1.38 5.69 13.41
C ASN A 76 -1.61 4.73 12.26
N LEU A 77 -0.92 4.90 11.12
CA LEU A 77 -1.01 3.98 9.99
C LEU A 77 -0.39 2.61 10.27
N ARG A 78 0.53 2.51 11.23
CA ARG A 78 1.18 1.25 11.64
C ARG A 78 0.37 0.41 12.64
N LYS A 79 -0.69 0.98 13.23
CA LYS A 79 -1.53 0.30 14.24
C LYS A 79 -2.60 -0.56 13.59
#